data_AF-A0A958LIC0-F1
#
_entry.id   AF-A0A958LIC0-F1
#
_cell.length_a   1.000
_cell.length_b   1.000
_cell.length_c   1.000
_cell.angle_alpha   90.00
_cell.angle_beta   90.00
_cell.angle_gamma   90.00
#
_symmetry.space_group_name_H-M   'P 1'
#
loop_
_entity.id
_entity.type
_entity.pdbx_description
1 polymer ?
#
loop_
_entity_poly.entity_id
_entity_poly.type
_entity_poly.pdbx_seq_one_letter_code
_entity_poly.pdbx_strand_id
1 'polypeptide(L)' 'SSNNPELGDAKETIEIEYAGKDLRIGFNAKYILDVLGSIHNESVQMHFSDQLSPGLVRPIDDDGYTYVVMPMRI' A
#
# COMPACT_ATOMS: atom_id res chain seq x y z
N SER A 1 -5.13 7.38 -6.39
CA SER A 1 -5.40 7.83 -7.76
C SER A 1 -4.12 7.68 -8.55
N SER A 2 -4.17 7.01 -9.69
CA SER A 2 -3.04 6.93 -10.61
C SER A 2 -3.32 7.89 -11.77
N ASN A 3 -2.41 8.82 -12.03
CA ASN A 3 -2.50 9.79 -13.11
C ASN A 3 -1.48 9.41 -14.19
N ASN A 4 -1.95 9.11 -15.39
CA ASN A 4 -1.10 8.94 -16.56
C ASN A 4 -1.59 9.87 -17.68
N PRO A 5 -0.80 10.84 -18.17
CA PRO A 5 -1.25 11.88 -19.10
C PRO A 5 -1.91 11.36 -20.39
N GLU A 6 -1.57 10.15 -20.83
CA GLU A 6 -2.10 9.53 -22.05
C GLU A 6 -3.31 8.61 -21.81
N LEU A 7 -3.48 8.09 -20.59
CA LEU A 7 -4.46 7.03 -20.27
C LEU A 7 -5.60 7.51 -19.33
N GLY A 8 -5.47 8.70 -18.73
CA GLY A 8 -6.48 9.29 -17.85
C GLY A 8 -6.27 8.98 -16.36
N ASP A 9 -7.28 9.31 -15.55
CA ASP A 9 -7.27 9.11 -14.09
C ASP A 9 -8.04 7.83 -13.70
N ALA A 10 -7.38 6.96 -12.93
CA ALA A 10 -8.01 5.81 -12.30
C ALA A 10 -8.17 6.03 -10.79
N LYS A 11 -9.39 5.82 -10.28
CA LYS A 11 -9.71 5.92 -8.85
C LYS A 11 -10.61 4.77 -8.43
N GLU A 12 -10.14 4.01 -7.46
CA GLU A 12 -10.91 2.97 -6.77
C GLU A 12 -10.97 3.30 -5.28
N THR A 13 -12.02 2.80 -4.63
CA THR A 13 -12.22 2.90 -3.17
C THR A 13 -12.40 1.49 -2.65
N ILE A 14 -11.63 1.16 -1.61
CA ILE A 14 -11.64 -0.17 -0.98
C ILE A 14 -11.95 0.06 0.50
N GLU A 15 -12.84 -0.75 1.05
CA GLU A 15 -13.15 -0.74 2.48
C GLU A 15 -11.96 -1.30 3.26
N ILE A 16 -11.53 -0.59 4.30
CA ILE A 16 -10.42 -0.97 5.17
C ILE A 16 -10.78 -0.71 6.63
N GLU A 17 -10.20 -1.48 7.53
CA GLU A 17 -10.22 -1.17 8.96
C GLU A 17 -9.08 -0.20 9.28
N TYR A 18 -9.40 1.07 9.49
CA TYR A 18 -8.41 2.11 9.79
C TYR A 18 -8.92 3.04 10.90
N ALA A 19 -8.21 3.06 12.02
CA ALA A 19 -8.51 3.91 13.17
C ALA A 19 -7.50 5.07 13.36
N GLY A 20 -6.62 5.29 12.39
CA GLY A 20 -5.62 6.36 12.41
C GLY A 20 -6.16 7.71 11.95
N LYS A 21 -5.26 8.68 11.79
CA LYS A 21 -5.58 10.00 11.23
C LYS A 21 -5.58 9.93 9.70
N ASP A 22 -6.35 10.80 9.05
CA ASP A 22 -6.34 10.92 7.59
C ASP A 22 -4.92 11.06 7.04
N LEU A 23 -4.59 10.19 6.09
CA LEU A 23 -3.25 10.04 5.55
C LEU A 23 -3.32 9.89 4.03
N ARG A 24 -2.42 10.59 3.33
CA ARG A 24 -2.29 10.54 1.88
C ARG A 24 -0.85 10.20 1.52
N ILE A 25 -0.65 9.03 0.91
CA ILE A 25 0.67 8.53 0.50
C ILE A 25 0.60 8.10 -0.96
N GLY A 26 1.65 8.40 -1.72
CA GLY A 26 1.85 7.84 -3.05
C GLY A 26 2.78 6.64 -2.97
N PHE A 27 2.41 5.54 -3.63
CA PHE A 27 3.28 4.38 -3.81
C PHE A 27 3.43 4.07 -5.29
N ASN A 28 4.55 3.43 -5.64
CA ASN A 28 4.66 2.80 -6.94
C ASN A 28 3.69 1.61 -6.99
N ALA A 29 2.66 1.71 -7.84
CA ALA A 29 1.64 0.68 -7.97
C ALA A 29 2.23 -0.71 -8.28
N LYS A 30 3.32 -0.76 -9.05
CA LYS A 30 3.99 -2.03 -9.37
C LYS A 30 4.52 -2.72 -8.12
N TYR A 31 5.14 -1.99 -7.20
CA TYR A 31 5.68 -2.57 -5.97
C TYR A 31 4.58 -3.07 -5.03
N ILE A 32 3.45 -2.35 -4.97
CA ILE A 32 2.30 -2.83 -4.19
C ILE A 32 1.76 -4.13 -4.78
N LEU A 33 1.60 -4.21 -6.12
CA LEU A 33 1.14 -5.42 -6.79
C LEU A 33 2.11 -6.60 -6.61
N ASP A 34 3.42 -6.35 -6.73
CA ASP A 34 4.46 -7.36 -6.55
C ASP A 34 4.43 -7.94 -5.12
N VAL A 35 4.28 -7.08 -4.11
CA VAL A 35 4.15 -7.50 -2.70
C VAL A 35 2.87 -8.29 -2.48
N LEU A 36 1.71 -7.77 -2.92
CA LEU A 36 0.43 -8.45 -2.75
C LEU A 36 0.38 -9.79 -3.47
N GLY A 37 0.99 -9.92 -4.65
CA GLY A 37 1.07 -11.17 -5.39
C GLY A 37 1.94 -12.25 -4.73
N SER A 38 2.83 -11.84 -3.80
CA SER A 38 3.67 -12.76 -3.03
C SER A 38 3.03 -13.22 -1.71
N ILE A 39 1.96 -12.56 -1.27
CA ILE A 39 1.23 -12.93 -0.05
C ILE A 39 0.05 -13.83 -0.44
N HIS A 40 -0.03 -15.01 0.16
CA HIS A 40 -1.08 -15.99 -0.12
C HIS A 40 -2.26 -15.94 0.87
N ASN A 41 -2.17 -15.12 1.91
CA ASN A 41 -3.23 -14.92 2.90
C ASN A 41 -4.37 -14.09 2.31
N GLU A 42 -5.59 -14.33 2.79
CA GLU A 42 -6.78 -13.59 2.36
C GLU A 42 -6.74 -12.11 2.77
N SER A 43 -5.94 -11.76 3.79
CA SER A 43 -5.86 -10.41 4.33
C SER A 43 -4.42 -10.02 4.64
N VAL A 44 -4.15 -8.73 4.45
CA VAL A 44 -2.84 -8.10 4.69
C VAL A 44 -3.00 -6.90 5.60
N GLN A 45 -2.00 -6.65 6.43
CA GLN A 45 -1.90 -5.47 7.25
C GLN A 45 -0.83 -4.54 6.69
N MET A 46 -1.19 -3.27 6.50
CA MET A 46 -0.27 -2.22 6.09
C MET A 46 -0.07 -1.23 7.23
N HIS A 47 1.19 -0.95 7.57
CA HIS A 47 1.55 0.05 8.57
C HIS A 47 2.23 1.25 7.92
N PHE A 48 1.77 2.43 8.30
CA PHE A 48 2.28 3.69 7.83
C PHE A 48 2.57 4.61 9.03
N SER A 49 3.76 5.20 9.05
CA SER A 49 4.14 6.16 10.09
C SER A 49 3.84 7.60 9.66
N ASP A 50 4.31 7.99 8.48
CA ASP A 50 4.06 9.29 7.86
C ASP A 50 4.11 9.16 6.32
N GLN A 51 3.99 10.28 5.59
CA GLN A 51 3.90 10.28 4.13
C GLN A 51 5.22 9.97 3.40
N LEU A 52 6.36 10.09 4.06
CA LEU A 52 7.70 9.89 3.51
C LEU A 52 8.43 8.69 4.12
N SER A 53 7.94 8.19 5.24
CA SER A 53 8.43 7.01 5.92
C SER A 53 8.08 5.73 5.15
N PRO A 54 8.93 4.69 5.24
CA PRO A 54 8.65 3.40 4.63
C PRO A 54 7.30 2.83 5.10
N GLY A 55 6.52 2.30 4.16
CA GLY A 55 5.35 1.49 4.46
C GLY A 55 5.74 0.04 4.69
N LEU A 56 5.18 -0.57 5.74
CA LEU A 56 5.35 -2.00 6.00
C LEU A 56 4.11 -2.75 5.58
N VAL A 57 4.30 -3.88 4.89
CA VAL A 57 3.20 -4.76 4.47
C VAL A 57 3.51 -6.16 4.99
N ARG A 58 2.53 -6.79 5.64
CA ARG A 58 2.63 -8.16 6.13
C ARG A 58 1.30 -8.90 6.02
N PRO A 59 1.30 -10.23 5.87
CA PRO A 59 0.08 -11.03 6.03
C PRO A 59 -0.51 -10.89 7.44
N ILE A 60 -1.83 -11.06 7.55
CA ILE A 60 -2.47 -11.27 8.85
C ILE A 60 -2.15 -12.70 9.32
N ASP A 61 -1.83 -12.84 10.61
CA ASP A 61 -1.50 -14.10 11.29
C ASP A 61 -0.20 -14.81 10.88
N ASP A 62 0.72 -14.10 10.21
CA ASP A 62 2.07 -14.60 9.90
C ASP A 62 3.13 -13.49 10.03
N ASP A 63 4.11 -13.69 10.93
CA ASP A 63 5.23 -12.77 11.16
C ASP A 63 6.52 -13.22 10.45
N GLY A 64 6.45 -14.26 9.61
CA GLY A 64 7.61 -14.85 8.95
C GLY A 64 8.31 -13.96 7.93
N TYR A 65 7.61 -12.97 7.37
CA TYR A 65 8.16 -12.05 6.37
C TYR A 65 7.45 -10.69 6.38
N THR A 66 8.24 -9.62 6.38
CA THR A 66 7.78 -8.23 6.29
C THR A 66 8.32 -7.60 5.03
N TYR A 67 7.42 -7.03 4.23
CA TYR A 67 7.79 -6.27 3.03
C TYR A 67 7.90 -4.79 3.38
N VAL A 68 8.92 -4.13 2.82
CA VAL A 68 9.14 -2.70 2.98
C VAL A 68 8.98 -2.03 1.63
N VAL A 69 8.08 -1.05 1.54
CA VAL A 69 7.84 -0.28 0.31
C VAL A 69 8.10 1.19 0.60
N MET A 70 8.97 1.80 -0.20
CA MET A 70 9.25 3.23 -0.09
C MET A 70 8.14 4.06 -0.76
N PRO A 71 7.62 5.10 -0.09
CA PRO A 71 6.66 6.00 -0.72
C PRO A 71 7.35 6.87 -1.78
N MET A 72 6.55 7.33 -2.73
CA MET A 72 6.95 8.31 -3.72
C MET A 72 6.35 9.66 -3.35
N ARG A 73 7.11 10.72 -3.63
CA ARG A 73 6.60 12.08 -3.49
C ARG A 73 5.55 12.31 -4.58
N ILE A 74 4.32 12.53 -4.15
CA ILE A 74 3.16 12.96 -4.96
C ILE A 74 3.06 14.48 -5.01
#